data_AF-A0A2G9USE2-F1
#
_entry.id   AF-A0A2G9USE2-F1
#
_cell.length_a   1.000
_cell.length_b   1.000
_cell.length_c   1.000
_cell.angle_alpha   90.00
_cell.angle_beta   90.00
_cell.angle_gamma   90.00
#
_symmetry.space_group_name_H-M   'P 1'
#
loop_
_entity.id
_entity.type
_entity.pdbx_description
1 polymer ?
#
loop_
_entity_poly.entity_id
_entity_poly.type
_entity_poly.pdbx_seq_one_letter_code
_entity_poly.pdbx_strand_id
1 'polypeptide(L)'
;MEADIEFVAPCQREIDAYIQNNVTVFAYSFDYVPKSPIFEVEKKMFSLFGNEPVTITRKDQTLKDRKLEAFHGLDHAFIFSKGYSSNFEIRPFTKEDENMAKILTNMITNFAKTGDPSTARFKWPMFGGNKSTEHVSINLPPKIIQGELHWPHPKFWNVEAELISRHAAHEGEVPVDPDADLTNEERVQLSAYRRAWWALWLLVAVLAIVVWGIVIYAVVSKGSSPRNKPYDNIVITR
;
A
#
# COMPACT_ATOMS: atom_id res chain seq x y z
N MET A 1 -10.18 -8.27 -6.42
CA MET A 1 -9.37 -7.09 -6.77
C MET A 1 -8.57 -6.58 -5.59
N GLU A 2 -9.20 -6.04 -4.53
CA GLU A 2 -8.46 -5.57 -3.32
C GLU A 2 -7.67 -6.72 -2.68
N ALA A 3 -8.31 -7.87 -2.47
CA ALA A 3 -7.63 -9.06 -1.97
C ALA A 3 -6.45 -9.53 -2.86
N ASP A 4 -6.53 -9.30 -4.18
CA ASP A 4 -5.47 -9.69 -5.11
C ASP A 4 -4.23 -8.81 -4.92
N ILE A 5 -4.42 -7.52 -4.68
CA ILE A 5 -3.35 -6.54 -4.48
C ILE A 5 -2.73 -6.70 -3.08
N GLU A 6 -3.57 -6.84 -2.05
CA GLU A 6 -3.12 -6.79 -0.65
C GLU A 6 -2.58 -8.13 -0.14
N PHE A 7 -3.10 -9.26 -0.65
CA PHE A 7 -2.78 -10.58 -0.10
C PHE A 7 -2.24 -11.54 -1.16
N VAL A 8 -2.98 -11.78 -2.24
CA VAL A 8 -2.66 -12.87 -3.18
C VAL A 8 -1.38 -12.58 -3.96
N ALA A 9 -1.24 -11.40 -4.56
CA ALA A 9 -0.06 -11.06 -5.36
C ALA A 9 1.22 -10.98 -4.50
N PRO A 10 1.24 -10.32 -3.32
CA PRO A 10 2.38 -10.39 -2.41
C PRO A 10 2.71 -11.82 -1.97
N CYS A 11 1.70 -12.64 -1.66
CA CYS A 11 1.89 -14.05 -1.30
C CYS A 11 2.56 -14.84 -2.43
N GLN A 12 2.09 -14.70 -3.67
CA GLN A 12 2.72 -15.37 -4.82
C GLN A 12 4.17 -14.92 -5.01
N ARG A 13 4.47 -13.62 -4.86
CA ARG A 13 5.83 -13.09 -4.96
C ARG A 13 6.75 -13.70 -3.88
N GLU A 14 6.25 -13.87 -2.66
CA GLU A 14 6.98 -14.51 -1.56
C GLU A 14 7.22 -16.00 -1.84
N ILE A 15 6.21 -16.72 -2.34
CA ILE A 15 6.35 -18.11 -2.78
C ILE A 15 7.47 -18.23 -3.82
N ASP A 16 7.44 -17.37 -4.85
CA ASP A 16 8.44 -17.38 -5.92
C ASP A 16 9.86 -17.12 -5.37
N ALA A 17 9.99 -16.19 -4.42
CA ALA A 17 11.25 -15.90 -3.75
C ALA A 17 11.76 -17.12 -2.95
N TYR A 18 10.90 -17.81 -2.21
CA TYR A 18 11.28 -19.04 -1.50
C TYR A 18 11.74 -20.15 -2.44
N ILE A 19 11.04 -20.36 -3.55
CA ILE A 19 11.41 -21.36 -4.55
C ILE A 19 12.76 -21.04 -5.18
N GLN A 20 13.02 -19.76 -5.52
CA GLN A 20 14.32 -19.32 -6.05
C GLN A 20 15.48 -19.59 -5.07
N ASN A 21 15.20 -19.58 -3.77
CA ASN A 21 16.15 -19.87 -2.71
C ASN A 21 16.18 -21.36 -2.29
N ASN A 22 15.62 -22.27 -3.10
CA ASN A 22 15.55 -23.71 -2.83
C ASN A 22 14.85 -24.07 -1.50
N VAL A 23 13.91 -23.23 -1.04
CA VAL A 23 13.08 -23.52 0.12
C VAL A 23 11.87 -24.33 -0.33
N THR A 24 11.54 -25.40 0.40
CA THR A 24 10.33 -26.20 0.13
C THR A 24 9.09 -25.41 0.53
N VAL A 25 8.15 -25.27 -0.40
CA VAL A 25 6.90 -24.53 -0.18
C VAL A 25 5.69 -25.43 -0.45
N PHE A 26 4.66 -25.29 0.36
CA PHE A 26 3.33 -25.85 0.14
C PHE A 26 2.33 -24.69 0.12
N ALA A 27 1.62 -24.51 -0.99
CA ALA A 27 0.68 -23.40 -1.16
C ALA A 27 -0.77 -23.88 -1.05
N TYR A 28 -1.64 -23.04 -0.48
CA TYR A 28 -3.09 -23.26 -0.51
C TYR A 28 -3.90 -21.97 -0.74
N SER A 29 -5.11 -22.16 -1.24
CA SER A 29 -6.25 -21.23 -1.11
C SER A 29 -7.27 -21.83 -0.15
N PHE A 30 -7.90 -21.01 0.68
CA PHE A 30 -8.98 -21.48 1.55
C PHE A 30 -10.33 -21.12 0.94
N ASP A 31 -11.09 -22.14 0.54
CA ASP A 31 -12.32 -21.97 -0.25
C ASP A 31 -13.56 -22.54 0.44
N TYR A 32 -13.41 -23.02 1.68
CA TYR A 32 -14.53 -23.53 2.46
C TYR A 32 -15.34 -22.39 3.07
N VAL A 33 -16.65 -22.47 2.92
CA VAL A 33 -17.60 -21.53 3.51
C VAL A 33 -18.63 -22.33 4.31
N PRO A 34 -18.83 -22.03 5.61
CA PRO A 34 -19.83 -22.74 6.40
C PRO A 34 -21.22 -22.49 5.83
N LYS A 35 -22.06 -23.53 5.83
CA LYS A 35 -23.48 -23.41 5.46
C LYS A 35 -24.29 -22.69 6.55
N SER A 36 -23.82 -22.81 7.79
CA SER A 36 -24.41 -22.13 8.93
C SER A 36 -24.16 -20.63 8.89
N PRO A 37 -25.09 -19.81 9.42
CA PRO A 37 -24.86 -18.40 9.60
C PRO A 37 -23.64 -18.10 10.47
N ILE A 38 -22.95 -17.04 10.08
CA ILE A 38 -21.84 -16.43 10.78
C ILE A 38 -22.38 -15.23 11.54
N PHE A 39 -22.12 -15.17 12.85
CA PHE A 39 -22.49 -14.06 13.70
C PHE A 39 -21.24 -13.27 14.07
N GLU A 40 -21.25 -11.97 13.80
CA GLU A 40 -20.19 -11.07 14.20
C GLU A 40 -20.73 -10.04 15.20
N VAL A 41 -20.03 -9.84 16.32
CA VAL A 41 -20.43 -8.94 17.39
C VAL A 41 -19.42 -7.80 17.48
N GLU A 42 -19.89 -6.59 17.23
CA GLU A 42 -19.06 -5.39 17.28
C GLU A 42 -19.62 -4.41 18.31
N LYS A 43 -18.74 -3.73 19.06
CA LYS A 43 -19.13 -2.63 19.95
C LYS A 43 -18.77 -1.31 19.29
N LYS A 44 -19.77 -0.53 18.90
CA LYS A 44 -19.58 0.78 18.27
C LYS A 44 -20.15 1.90 19.11
N MET A 45 -19.42 3.01 19.14
CA MET A 45 -19.88 4.26 19.71
C MET A 45 -20.67 5.02 18.63
N PHE A 46 -21.85 5.49 18.97
CA PHE A 46 -22.64 6.36 18.10
C PHE A 46 -22.97 7.63 18.86
N SER A 47 -22.72 8.78 18.23
CA SER A 47 -23.02 10.09 18.82
C SER A 47 -24.49 10.25 19.23
N LEU A 48 -25.40 9.56 18.54
CA LEU A 48 -26.84 9.53 18.83
C LEU A 48 -27.21 8.80 20.14
N PHE A 49 -26.37 7.89 20.62
CA PHE A 49 -26.63 7.07 21.81
C PHE A 49 -25.73 7.46 23.01
N GLY A 50 -25.13 8.66 22.95
CA GLY A 50 -24.28 9.19 24.03
C GLY A 50 -22.91 8.50 24.11
N ASN A 51 -22.38 8.41 25.33
CA ASN A 51 -21.04 7.87 25.59
C ASN A 51 -21.03 6.36 25.89
N GLU A 52 -22.13 5.66 25.68
CA GLU A 52 -22.21 4.22 25.89
C GLU A 52 -22.05 3.45 24.58
N PRO A 53 -21.23 2.39 24.55
CA PRO A 53 -21.05 1.58 23.35
C PRO A 53 -22.29 0.71 23.08
N VAL A 54 -22.78 0.76 21.85
CA VAL A 54 -23.85 -0.09 21.38
C VAL A 54 -23.28 -1.38 20.81
N THR A 55 -23.83 -2.51 21.24
CA THR A 55 -23.47 -3.83 20.70
C THR A 55 -24.28 -4.09 19.44
N ILE A 56 -23.61 -4.22 18.32
CA ILE A 56 -24.17 -4.59 17.03
C ILE A 56 -23.88 -6.05 16.79
N THR A 57 -24.92 -6.84 16.53
CA THR A 57 -24.76 -8.22 16.07
C THR A 57 -25.11 -8.29 14.59
N ARG A 58 -24.10 -8.54 13.76
CA ARG A 58 -24.26 -8.79 12.34
C ARG A 58 -24.42 -10.30 12.12
N LYS A 59 -25.33 -10.66 11.22
CA LYS A 59 -25.54 -12.05 10.79
C LYS A 59 -25.28 -12.14 9.30
N ASP A 60 -24.20 -12.80 8.93
CA ASP A 60 -23.87 -13.09 7.53
C ASP A 60 -24.24 -14.55 7.23
N GLN A 61 -24.89 -14.77 6.10
CA GLN A 61 -25.27 -16.11 5.64
C GLN A 61 -25.31 -16.12 4.11
N THR A 62 -25.09 -17.29 3.51
CA THR A 62 -25.30 -17.47 2.08
C THR A 62 -26.79 -17.30 1.76
N LEU A 63 -27.10 -16.41 0.83
CA LEU A 63 -28.45 -16.17 0.29
C LEU A 63 -28.51 -16.65 -1.16
N LYS A 64 -29.73 -16.89 -1.69
CA LYS A 64 -29.92 -17.33 -3.08
C LYS A 64 -29.28 -16.39 -4.09
N ASP A 65 -29.38 -15.09 -3.84
CA ASP A 65 -28.88 -14.04 -4.74
C ASP A 65 -27.49 -13.52 -4.34
N ARG A 66 -26.96 -13.99 -3.20
CA ARG A 66 -25.63 -13.59 -2.69
C ARG A 66 -24.95 -14.78 -2.02
N LYS A 67 -24.09 -15.43 -2.78
CA LYS A 67 -23.22 -16.47 -2.24
C LYS A 67 -22.13 -15.83 -1.40
N LEU A 68 -21.93 -16.35 -0.19
CA LEU A 68 -20.80 -15.94 0.63
C LEU A 68 -19.54 -16.64 0.10
N GLU A 69 -18.46 -15.89 -0.02
CA GLU A 69 -17.13 -16.41 -0.35
C GLU A 69 -16.27 -16.43 0.92
N ALA A 70 -15.22 -17.25 0.91
CA ALA A 70 -14.26 -17.23 2.00
C ALA A 70 -13.60 -15.86 2.06
N PHE A 71 -13.50 -15.29 3.25
CA PHE A 71 -12.95 -13.96 3.49
C PHE A 71 -11.76 -14.04 4.44
N HIS A 72 -11.06 -12.91 4.56
CA HIS A 72 -9.85 -12.80 5.36
C HIS A 72 -10.05 -13.29 6.80
N GLY A 73 -9.20 -14.22 7.23
CA GLY A 73 -9.23 -14.80 8.57
C GLY A 73 -10.32 -15.86 8.80
N LEU A 74 -11.08 -16.28 7.79
CA LEU A 74 -12.06 -17.36 7.97
C LEU A 74 -11.38 -18.70 8.24
N ASP A 75 -10.25 -18.99 7.61
CA ASP A 75 -9.47 -20.22 7.79
C ASP A 75 -9.01 -20.42 9.24
N HIS A 76 -8.50 -19.37 9.86
CA HIS A 76 -8.13 -19.34 11.28
C HIS A 76 -9.27 -19.75 12.22
N ALA A 77 -10.52 -19.40 11.88
CA ALA A 77 -11.69 -19.77 12.67
C ALA A 77 -11.88 -21.29 12.74
N PHE A 78 -11.40 -22.05 11.74
CA PHE A 78 -11.42 -23.51 11.71
C PHE A 78 -10.16 -24.16 12.28
N ILE A 79 -9.05 -23.42 12.43
CA ILE A 79 -7.81 -23.94 13.02
C ILE A 79 -7.93 -24.00 14.54
N PHE A 80 -8.41 -22.92 15.15
CA PHE A 80 -8.27 -22.71 16.60
C PHE A 80 -9.57 -22.86 17.38
N SER A 81 -10.74 -22.67 16.76
CA SER A 81 -12.01 -22.76 17.51
C SER A 81 -13.23 -23.11 16.63
N LYS A 82 -14.43 -22.70 17.04
CA LYS A 82 -15.68 -22.72 16.26
C LYS A 82 -16.02 -21.30 15.76
N GLY A 83 -15.00 -20.50 15.49
CA GLY A 83 -15.09 -19.05 15.33
C GLY A 83 -13.90 -18.26 15.92
N TYR A 84 -14.14 -17.02 16.35
CA TYR A 84 -13.30 -16.26 17.27
C TYR A 84 -14.11 -15.95 18.53
N SER A 85 -13.66 -16.45 19.68
CA SER A 85 -14.39 -16.34 20.95
C SER A 85 -14.76 -14.92 21.37
N SER A 86 -14.09 -13.90 20.83
CA SER A 86 -14.32 -12.49 21.12
C SER A 86 -15.53 -11.88 20.41
N ASN A 87 -15.76 -12.25 19.14
CA ASN A 87 -16.64 -11.47 18.28
C ASN A 87 -17.16 -12.22 17.05
N PHE A 88 -16.84 -13.50 16.85
CA PHE A 88 -17.19 -14.21 15.63
C PHE A 88 -17.59 -15.64 15.94
N GLU A 89 -18.77 -16.08 15.49
CA GLU A 89 -19.25 -17.42 15.80
C GLU A 89 -20.04 -18.03 14.64
N ILE A 90 -19.71 -19.26 14.29
CA ILE A 90 -20.47 -20.05 13.32
C ILE A 90 -21.53 -20.85 14.08
N ARG A 91 -22.82 -20.58 13.84
CA ARG A 91 -23.92 -21.21 14.60
C ARG A 91 -25.07 -21.70 13.72
N PRO A 92 -25.47 -22.98 13.82
CA PRO A 92 -24.81 -24.05 14.59
C PRO A 92 -23.48 -24.48 13.95
N PHE A 93 -22.49 -24.88 14.74
CA PHE A 93 -21.28 -25.51 14.21
C PHE A 93 -21.59 -26.96 13.83
N THR A 94 -21.65 -27.24 12.53
CA THR A 94 -22.13 -28.52 12.00
C THR A 94 -21.04 -29.59 12.01
N LYS A 95 -21.43 -30.85 11.77
CA LYS A 95 -20.46 -31.95 11.58
C LYS A 95 -19.54 -31.74 10.37
N GLU A 96 -20.02 -31.02 9.36
CA GLU A 96 -19.23 -30.67 8.17
C GLU A 96 -18.15 -29.65 8.55
N ASP A 97 -18.50 -28.65 9.36
CA ASP A 97 -17.56 -27.66 9.92
C ASP A 97 -16.51 -28.34 10.81
N GLU A 98 -16.92 -29.28 11.67
CA GLU A 98 -16.00 -30.09 12.48
C GLU A 98 -15.04 -30.93 11.64
N ASN A 99 -15.50 -31.43 10.49
CA ASN A 99 -14.65 -32.19 9.58
C ASN A 99 -13.63 -31.29 8.89
N MET A 100 -14.03 -30.09 8.44
CA MET A 100 -13.10 -29.09 7.91
C MET A 100 -12.02 -28.73 8.94
N ALA A 101 -12.44 -28.38 10.16
CA ALA A 101 -11.51 -28.07 11.26
C ALA A 101 -10.50 -29.20 11.49
N LYS A 102 -10.97 -30.45 11.59
CA LYS A 102 -10.09 -31.62 11.75
C LYS A 102 -9.11 -31.80 10.60
N ILE A 103 -9.56 -31.67 9.36
CA ILE A 103 -8.69 -31.81 8.18
C ILE A 103 -7.61 -30.74 8.18
N LEU A 104 -8.00 -29.47 8.36
CA LEU A 104 -7.09 -28.34 8.36
C LEU A 104 -6.07 -28.41 9.50
N THR A 105 -6.51 -28.67 10.73
CA THR A 105 -5.61 -28.86 11.89
C THR A 105 -4.66 -30.04 11.67
N ASN A 106 -5.12 -31.14 11.07
CA ASN A 106 -4.25 -32.29 10.79
C ASN A 106 -3.17 -31.93 9.76
N MET A 107 -3.53 -31.23 8.69
CA MET A 107 -2.56 -30.76 7.68
C MET A 107 -1.50 -29.84 8.29
N ILE A 108 -1.91 -28.84 9.08
CA ILE A 108 -0.99 -27.89 9.74
C ILE A 108 -0.09 -28.62 10.74
N THR A 109 -0.65 -29.53 11.55
CA THR A 109 0.15 -30.25 12.54
C THR A 109 1.09 -31.30 11.91
N ASN A 110 0.75 -31.89 10.77
CA ASN A 110 1.66 -32.75 10.02
C ASN A 110 2.83 -31.95 9.46
N PHE A 111 2.57 -30.77 8.92
CA PHE A 111 3.61 -29.85 8.48
C PHE A 111 4.54 -29.47 9.64
N ALA A 112 3.99 -29.08 10.78
CA ALA A 112 4.79 -28.75 11.96
C ALA A 112 5.64 -29.94 12.48
N LYS A 113 5.16 -31.17 12.37
CA LYS A 113 5.87 -32.38 12.83
C LYS A 113 6.93 -32.89 11.85
N THR A 114 6.66 -32.79 10.56
CA THR A 114 7.41 -33.54 9.53
C THR A 114 7.84 -32.71 8.32
N GLY A 115 7.40 -31.46 8.23
CA GLY A 115 7.60 -30.61 7.05
C GLY A 115 6.69 -30.95 5.86
N ASP A 116 5.79 -31.93 5.97
CA ASP A 116 4.83 -32.31 4.91
C ASP A 116 3.38 -32.19 5.44
N PRO A 117 2.52 -31.33 4.87
CA PRO A 117 1.13 -31.16 5.30
C PRO A 117 0.21 -32.30 4.83
N SER A 118 0.71 -33.28 4.08
CA SER A 118 -0.08 -34.40 3.58
C SER A 118 -0.79 -35.16 4.71
N THR A 119 -1.94 -35.73 4.39
CA THR A 119 -2.67 -36.63 5.29
C THR A 119 -2.68 -38.04 4.70
N ALA A 120 -3.11 -39.03 5.49
CA ALA A 120 -3.23 -40.42 5.01
C ALA A 120 -4.15 -40.58 3.78
N ARG A 121 -5.04 -39.62 3.53
CA ARG A 121 -6.04 -39.68 2.45
C ARG A 121 -5.82 -38.64 1.35
N PHE A 122 -4.86 -37.74 1.53
CA PHE A 122 -4.62 -36.64 0.60
C PHE A 122 -3.13 -36.32 0.56
N LYS A 123 -2.54 -36.46 -0.63
CA LYS A 123 -1.16 -36.06 -0.87
C LYS A 123 -1.14 -34.59 -1.29
N TRP A 124 -0.46 -33.77 -0.51
CA TRP A 124 -0.28 -32.36 -0.81
C TRP A 124 0.99 -32.19 -1.65
N PRO A 125 0.91 -31.71 -2.90
CA PRO A 125 2.09 -31.52 -3.74
C PRO A 125 2.92 -30.33 -3.26
N MET A 126 4.25 -30.46 -3.36
CA MET A 126 5.13 -29.30 -3.17
C MET A 126 4.91 -28.32 -4.31
N PHE A 127 4.92 -27.03 -4.00
CA PHE A 127 4.91 -25.98 -5.01
C PHE A 127 6.29 -25.96 -5.67
N GLY A 128 6.36 -26.27 -6.96
CA GLY A 128 7.62 -26.51 -7.68
C GLY A 128 8.04 -25.39 -8.61
N GLY A 129 7.34 -24.25 -8.61
CA GLY A 129 7.55 -23.16 -9.56
C GLY A 129 7.56 -23.68 -11.00
N ASN A 130 8.72 -23.62 -11.67
CA ASN A 130 8.90 -24.02 -13.07
C ASN A 130 8.59 -25.51 -13.37
N LYS A 131 8.58 -26.40 -12.36
CA LYS A 131 8.33 -27.85 -12.57
C LYS A 131 6.85 -28.24 -12.38
N SER A 132 6.21 -27.65 -11.38
CA SER A 132 4.78 -27.79 -11.10
C SER A 132 4.29 -26.54 -10.37
N THR A 133 3.44 -25.76 -11.02
CA THR A 133 2.66 -24.73 -10.32
C THR A 133 1.36 -25.39 -9.90
N GLU A 134 1.31 -25.94 -8.69
CA GLU A 134 0.12 -26.58 -8.15
C GLU A 134 -0.08 -26.10 -6.73
N HIS A 135 -1.29 -25.65 -6.40
CA HIS A 135 -1.68 -25.32 -5.03
C HIS A 135 -2.91 -26.11 -4.61
N VAL A 136 -3.16 -26.18 -3.31
CA VAL A 136 -4.32 -26.91 -2.78
C VAL A 136 -5.45 -25.95 -2.46
N SER A 137 -6.61 -26.17 -3.03
CA SER A 137 -7.86 -25.57 -2.56
C SER A 137 -8.36 -26.36 -1.35
N ILE A 138 -8.31 -25.73 -0.18
CA ILE A 138 -8.84 -26.28 1.06
C ILE A 138 -10.35 -26.07 1.07
N ASN A 139 -11.03 -27.12 0.65
CA ASN A 139 -12.48 -27.29 0.70
C ASN A 139 -12.82 -28.72 1.13
N LEU A 140 -14.09 -29.11 1.13
CA LEU A 140 -14.51 -30.49 1.37
C LEU A 140 -15.04 -31.13 0.07
N PRO A 141 -14.32 -32.07 -0.55
CA PRO A 141 -12.94 -32.49 -0.26
C PRO A 141 -11.88 -31.48 -0.75
N PRO A 142 -10.62 -31.53 -0.24
CA PRO A 142 -9.52 -30.73 -0.76
C PRO A 142 -9.21 -31.09 -2.21
N LYS A 143 -8.79 -30.11 -3.00
CA LYS A 143 -8.51 -30.28 -4.43
C LYS A 143 -7.16 -29.70 -4.78
N ILE A 144 -6.47 -30.33 -5.73
CA ILE A 144 -5.26 -29.75 -6.34
C ILE A 144 -5.70 -28.87 -7.50
N ILE A 145 -5.27 -27.62 -7.50
CA ILE A 145 -5.48 -26.66 -8.56
C ILE A 145 -4.16 -26.48 -9.31
N GLN A 146 -4.23 -26.60 -10.64
CA GLN A 146 -3.13 -26.31 -11.53
C GLN A 146 -2.99 -24.80 -11.70
N GLY A 147 -1.76 -24.31 -11.67
CA GLY A 147 -1.39 -22.91 -11.78
C GLY A 147 -0.98 -22.25 -10.47
N GLU A 148 -0.50 -21.03 -10.64
CA GLU A 148 -0.22 -20.07 -9.56
C GLU A 148 -1.49 -19.77 -8.75
N LEU A 149 -1.29 -19.23 -7.55
CA LEU A 149 -2.39 -18.87 -6.67
C LEU A 149 -3.32 -17.86 -7.37
N HIS A 150 -4.59 -18.20 -7.59
CA HIS A 150 -5.58 -17.34 -8.26
C HIS A 150 -5.10 -16.73 -9.59
N TRP A 151 -4.39 -17.51 -10.41
CA TRP A 151 -4.04 -17.09 -11.76
C TRP A 151 -5.27 -16.59 -12.54
N PRO A 152 -5.19 -15.49 -13.32
CA PRO A 152 -3.99 -14.72 -13.70
C PRO A 152 -3.68 -13.50 -12.81
N HIS A 153 -4.40 -13.32 -11.70
CA HIS A 153 -4.39 -12.05 -10.97
C HIS A 153 -3.01 -11.66 -10.41
N PRO A 154 -2.23 -12.55 -9.76
CA PRO A 154 -0.90 -12.19 -9.29
C PRO A 154 0.07 -11.82 -10.40
N LYS A 155 -0.01 -12.49 -11.56
CA LYS A 155 0.87 -12.20 -12.68
C LYS A 155 0.65 -10.77 -13.19
N PHE A 156 -0.60 -10.34 -13.28
CA PHE A 156 -0.91 -8.96 -13.63
C PHE A 156 -0.30 -7.97 -12.63
N TRP A 157 -0.54 -8.15 -11.33
CA TRP A 157 -0.08 -7.20 -10.31
C TRP A 157 1.44 -7.24 -10.07
N ASN A 158 2.06 -8.41 -10.17
CA ASN A 158 3.48 -8.56 -9.91
C ASN A 158 4.37 -8.28 -11.11
N VAL A 159 3.86 -8.44 -12.34
CA VAL A 159 4.65 -8.27 -13.57
C VAL A 159 4.13 -7.09 -14.39
N GLU A 160 2.88 -7.16 -14.85
CA GLU A 160 2.34 -6.18 -15.80
C GLU A 160 2.19 -4.79 -15.19
N ALA A 161 1.66 -4.69 -13.96
CA ALA A 161 1.52 -3.42 -13.26
C ALA A 161 2.88 -2.76 -13.00
N GLU A 162 3.92 -3.56 -12.71
CA GLU A 162 5.29 -3.06 -12.55
C GLU A 162 5.86 -2.54 -13.88
N LEU A 163 5.64 -3.27 -14.98
CA LEU A 163 6.06 -2.84 -16.32
C LEU A 163 5.38 -1.53 -16.73
N ILE A 164 4.07 -1.42 -16.49
CA ILE A 164 3.30 -0.18 -16.74
C ILE A 164 3.85 0.96 -15.89
N SER A 165 4.13 0.73 -14.61
CA SER A 165 4.69 1.74 -13.72
C SER A 165 6.07 2.23 -14.18
N ARG A 166 6.96 1.31 -14.60
CA ARG A 166 8.27 1.65 -15.16
C ARG A 166 8.15 2.43 -16.46
N HIS A 167 7.20 2.07 -17.33
CA HIS A 167 6.96 2.78 -18.58
C HIS A 167 6.42 4.20 -18.33
N ALA A 168 5.43 4.35 -17.46
CA ALA A 168 4.90 5.65 -17.06
C ALA A 168 5.96 6.54 -16.38
N ALA A 169 6.86 5.95 -15.59
CA ALA A 169 7.99 6.67 -15.00
C ALA A 169 9.01 7.11 -16.06
N HIS A 170 9.24 6.30 -17.11
CA HIS A 170 10.08 6.67 -18.25
C HIS A 170 9.45 7.74 -19.14
N GLU A 171 8.11 7.78 -19.27
CA GLU A 171 7.40 8.91 -19.90
C GLU A 171 7.47 10.20 -19.06
N GLY A 172 7.94 10.15 -17.81
CA GLY A 172 8.26 11.32 -17.01
C GLY A 172 9.45 12.16 -17.52
N GLU A 173 10.17 11.69 -18.56
CA GLU A 173 11.12 12.51 -19.33
C GLU A 173 10.51 13.12 -20.61
N VAL A 174 9.21 12.90 -20.85
CA VAL A 174 8.44 13.78 -21.75
C VAL A 174 8.13 15.02 -20.93
N PRO A 175 8.37 16.26 -21.43
CA PRO A 175 7.98 17.45 -20.71
C PRO A 175 6.45 17.47 -20.66
N VAL A 176 5.89 16.90 -19.59
CA VAL A 176 4.50 17.10 -19.20
C VAL A 176 4.41 18.60 -19.00
N ASP A 177 3.74 19.27 -19.94
CA ASP A 177 3.43 20.69 -19.82
C ASP A 177 2.75 20.87 -18.45
N PRO A 178 3.41 21.51 -17.47
CA PRO A 178 2.90 21.60 -16.10
C PRO A 178 1.58 22.39 -16.03
N ASP A 179 1.19 23.03 -17.13
CA ASP A 179 -0.08 23.72 -17.28
C ASP A 179 -1.24 22.80 -17.73
N ALA A 180 -0.97 21.55 -18.14
CA ALA A 180 -1.99 20.62 -18.68
C ALA A 180 -3.02 20.15 -17.63
N ASP A 181 -2.61 20.04 -16.36
CA ASP A 181 -3.48 19.57 -15.24
C ASP A 181 -4.16 20.70 -14.47
N LEU A 182 -3.89 21.97 -14.80
CA LEU A 182 -4.46 23.11 -14.07
C LEU A 182 -5.79 23.53 -14.66
N THR A 183 -6.80 23.68 -13.80
CA THR A 183 -8.09 24.29 -14.16
C THR A 183 -7.87 25.74 -14.62
N ASN A 184 -8.78 26.27 -15.45
CA ASN A 184 -8.64 27.64 -16.00
C ASN A 184 -8.48 28.71 -14.90
N GLU A 185 -9.07 28.49 -13.72
CA GLU A 185 -8.99 29.38 -12.57
C GLU A 185 -7.59 29.38 -11.93
N GLU A 186 -6.98 28.19 -11.81
CA GLU A 186 -5.62 28.04 -11.28
C GLU A 186 -4.58 28.64 -12.23
N ARG A 187 -4.76 28.51 -13.55
CA ARG A 187 -3.91 29.16 -14.56
C ARG A 187 -3.91 30.69 -14.42
N VAL A 188 -5.08 31.28 -14.19
CA VAL A 188 -5.20 32.73 -13.98
C VAL A 188 -4.50 33.14 -12.70
N GLN A 189 -4.65 32.39 -11.60
CA GLN A 189 -3.98 32.66 -10.32
C GLN A 189 -2.45 32.55 -10.42
N LEU A 190 -1.93 31.53 -11.10
CA LEU A 190 -0.48 31.35 -11.34
C LEU A 190 0.10 32.47 -12.20
N SER A 191 -0.64 32.93 -13.22
CA SER A 191 -0.22 34.07 -14.04
C SER A 191 -0.18 35.37 -13.24
N ALA A 192 -1.14 35.58 -12.34
CA ALA A 192 -1.17 36.72 -11.43
C ALA A 192 -0.01 36.67 -10.41
N TYR A 193 0.28 35.48 -9.86
CA TYR A 193 1.38 35.26 -8.93
C TYR A 193 2.75 35.53 -9.60
N ARG A 194 2.96 35.03 -10.82
CA ARG A 194 4.19 35.27 -11.59
C ARG A 194 4.41 36.77 -11.87
N ARG A 195 3.34 37.50 -12.20
CA ARG A 195 3.41 38.95 -12.42
C ARG A 195 3.69 39.71 -11.12
N ALA A 196 3.06 39.32 -10.02
CA ALA A 196 3.31 39.92 -8.71
C ALA A 196 4.75 39.69 -8.23
N TRP A 197 5.30 38.49 -8.49
CA TRP A 197 6.69 38.16 -8.21
C TRP A 197 7.67 39.05 -8.96
N TRP A 198 7.48 39.23 -10.28
CA TRP A 198 8.31 40.15 -11.06
C TRP A 198 8.21 41.60 -10.60
N ALA A 199 7.01 42.06 -10.25
CA ALA A 199 6.79 43.40 -9.71
C ALA A 199 7.54 43.62 -8.38
N LEU A 200 7.57 42.61 -7.51
CA LEU A 200 8.32 42.65 -6.25
C LEU A 200 9.82 42.82 -6.48
N TRP A 201 10.41 42.03 -7.39
CA TRP A 201 11.84 42.13 -7.69
C TRP A 201 12.22 43.46 -8.35
N LEU A 202 11.34 44.00 -9.21
CA LEU A 202 11.54 45.30 -9.83
C LEU A 202 11.53 46.42 -8.77
N LEU A 203 10.61 46.37 -7.81
CA LEU A 203 10.59 47.29 -6.67
C LEU A 203 11.89 47.23 -5.86
N VAL A 204 12.35 46.01 -5.54
CA VAL A 204 13.60 45.80 -4.79
C VAL A 204 14.80 46.40 -5.54
N ALA A 205 14.88 46.20 -6.86
CA ALA A 205 15.95 46.76 -7.68
C ALA A 205 15.92 48.30 -7.70
N VAL A 206 14.74 48.90 -7.84
CA VAL A 206 14.58 50.37 -7.81
C VAL A 206 15.00 50.94 -6.46
N LEU A 207 14.56 50.34 -5.35
CA LEU A 207 14.96 50.78 -4.00
C LEU A 207 16.47 50.68 -3.80
N ALA A 208 17.09 49.60 -4.28
CA ALA A 208 18.54 49.44 -4.21
C ALA A 208 19.27 50.56 -4.96
N ILE A 209 18.83 50.91 -6.17
CA ILE A 209 19.42 52.00 -6.97
C ILE A 209 19.30 53.34 -6.24
N VAL A 210 18.13 53.64 -5.64
CA VAL A 210 17.92 54.89 -4.89
C VAL A 210 18.84 54.97 -3.68
N VAL A 211 18.91 53.90 -2.88
CA VAL A 211 19.76 53.86 -1.67
C VAL A 211 21.23 54.02 -2.04
N TRP A 212 21.71 53.27 -3.03
CA TRP A 212 23.10 53.37 -3.47
C TRP A 212 23.42 54.72 -4.11
N GLY A 213 22.48 55.30 -4.85
CA GLY A 213 22.61 56.66 -5.38
C GLY A 213 22.82 57.70 -4.28
N ILE A 214 22.05 57.61 -3.19
CA ILE A 214 22.20 58.49 -2.02
C ILE A 214 23.56 58.29 -1.35
N VAL A 215 23.99 57.04 -1.15
CA VAL A 215 25.30 56.72 -0.55
C VAL A 215 26.44 57.29 -1.38
N ILE A 216 26.42 57.07 -2.71
CA ILE A 216 27.44 57.58 -3.62
C ILE A 216 27.47 59.11 -3.58
N TYR A 217 26.29 59.77 -3.62
CA TYR A 217 26.20 61.22 -3.52
C TYR A 217 26.79 61.75 -2.19
N ALA A 218 26.51 61.09 -1.07
CA ALA A 218 27.06 61.45 0.24
C ALA A 218 28.59 61.27 0.30
N VAL A 219 29.12 60.18 -0.28
CA VAL A 219 30.57 59.91 -0.33
C VAL A 219 31.27 60.94 -1.21
N VAL A 220 30.76 61.22 -2.41
CA VAL A 220 31.35 62.19 -3.33
C VAL A 220 31.29 63.60 -2.73
N SER A 221 30.15 64.04 -2.20
CA SER A 221 30.04 65.36 -1.57
C SER A 221 30.98 65.54 -0.36
N LYS A 222 31.22 64.47 0.42
CA LYS A 222 32.15 64.49 1.56
C LYS A 222 33.62 64.39 1.14
N GLY A 223 33.91 63.64 0.07
CA GLY A 223 35.26 63.49 -0.51
C GLY A 223 35.74 64.74 -1.23
N SER A 224 34.83 65.49 -1.86
CA SER A 224 35.10 66.79 -2.51
C SER A 224 35.20 67.97 -1.53
N SER A 225 35.03 67.72 -0.23
CA SER A 225 35.10 68.78 0.78
C SER A 225 36.56 69.30 0.90
N PRO A 226 36.82 70.61 0.73
CA PRO A 226 38.18 71.20 0.75
C PRO A 226 38.96 71.01 2.07
N ARG A 227 38.34 70.41 3.09
CA ARG A 227 38.94 70.14 4.40
C ARG A 227 39.70 68.81 4.49
N ASN A 228 39.54 67.90 3.53
CA ASN A 228 40.27 66.62 3.53
C ASN A 228 41.60 66.77 2.78
N LYS A 229 42.68 67.09 3.50
CA LYS A 229 44.05 67.04 2.97
C LYS A 229 44.62 65.62 3.15
N PRO A 230 45.19 64.98 2.11
CA PRO A 230 45.96 63.75 2.27
C PRO A 230 47.28 64.03 3.02
N TYR A 231 47.70 63.10 3.88
CA TYR A 231 48.99 63.15 4.58
C TYR A 231 50.13 62.81 3.60
N ASP A 232 50.88 63.82 3.16
CA ASP A 232 52.08 63.65 2.35
C ASP A 232 53.29 63.26 3.23
N ASN A 233 53.43 61.95 3.50
CA ASN A 233 54.59 61.41 4.22
C ASN A 233 55.28 60.30 3.41
N ILE A 234 55.79 60.59 2.21
CA ILE A 234 56.72 59.69 1.51
C ILE A 234 57.89 60.51 0.96
N VAL A 235 59.03 60.46 1.66
CA VAL A 235 60.32 60.96 1.18
C VAL A 235 61.07 59.77 0.57
N ILE A 236 61.33 59.82 -0.74
CA ILE A 236 62.21 58.86 -1.42
C ILE A 236 63.59 59.51 -1.53
N THR A 237 64.54 59.07 -0.71
CA THR A 237 65.98 59.35 -0.88
C THR A 237 66.57 58.45 -1.96
N ARG A 238 67.33 59.07 -2.88
CA ARG A 238 68.06 58.43 -3.98
C ARG A 238 69.37 57.81 -3.51
#